data_AF-A0A1V4YT57-F1
#
_entry.id   AF-A0A1V4YT57-F1
#
_cell.length_a   1.000
_cell.length_b   1.000
_cell.length_c   1.000
_cell.angle_alpha   90.00
_cell.angle_beta   90.00
_cell.angle_gamma   90.00
#
_symmetry.space_group_name_H-M   'P 1'
#
loop_
_entity.id
_entity.type
_entity.pdbx_description
1 polymer ?
#
loop_
_entity_poly.entity_id
_entity_poly.type
_entity_poly.pdbx_seq_one_letter_code
_entity_poly.pdbx_strand_id
1 'polypeptide(L)'
;MNIRAILLVLLVILFSLGCVLFSFMSFDSNSLKDAYQEGNVEIIQNTTAGTVPHVIEIKNTGKKPLMVETGQILTSNSSQDLVVAQNKKINQNSSAEVKAYCFQPEQKAIPGSKLIPSNKASSQIKEVIKNSNLLDKNNATQTQLQIWILVSQDNVNLNSGEAIALMEKQEITSAKILQELSDARNNLIKTLNITTEDLKNMGNNSTSNILNELYNVITGFINWIKNSFGIQTI
;
A
#
# COMPACT_ATOMS: atom_id res chain seq x y z
N MET A 1 42.64 32.32 17.59
CA MET A 1 41.46 31.48 17.88
C MET A 1 41.90 30.36 18.80
N ASN A 2 41.35 30.26 20.02
CA ASN A 2 41.83 29.32 21.05
C ASN A 2 41.60 27.87 20.60
N ILE A 3 42.66 27.04 20.58
CA ILE A 3 42.59 25.65 20.11
C ILE A 3 41.54 24.81 20.87
N ARG A 4 41.26 25.20 22.12
CA ARG A 4 40.17 24.66 22.94
C ARG A 4 38.78 24.89 22.34
N ALA A 5 38.54 26.04 21.73
CA ALA A 5 37.25 26.35 21.09
C ALA A 5 37.08 25.57 19.78
N ILE A 6 38.15 25.37 19.02
CA ILE A 6 38.13 24.58 17.78
C ILE A 6 37.79 23.12 18.08
N LEU A 7 38.40 22.54 19.12
CA LEU A 7 38.18 21.16 19.51
C LEU A 7 36.74 20.92 20.03
N LEU A 8 36.18 21.90 20.74
CA LEU A 8 34.80 21.83 21.23
C LEU A 8 33.79 21.89 20.08
N VAL A 9 34.01 22.76 19.09
CA VAL A 9 33.16 22.83 17.89
C VAL A 9 33.21 21.53 17.08
N LEU A 10 34.39 20.94 16.90
CA LEU A 10 34.53 19.66 16.20
C LEU A 10 33.79 18.52 16.91
N LEU A 11 33.84 18.49 18.24
CA LEU A 11 33.20 17.44 19.06
C LEU A 11 31.67 17.55 19.02
N VAL A 12 31.13 18.78 19.00
CA VAL A 12 29.69 19.01 18.80
C VAL A 12 29.24 18.56 17.41
N ILE A 13 30.03 18.84 16.37
CA ILE A 13 29.74 18.40 15.00
C ILE A 13 29.74 16.86 14.92
N LEU A 14 30.76 16.19 15.45
CA LEU A 14 30.84 14.73 15.48
C LEU A 14 29.71 14.08 16.28
N PHE A 15 29.33 14.67 17.42
CA PHE A 15 28.20 14.19 18.22
C PHE A 15 26.87 14.36 17.48
N SER A 16 26.66 15.49 16.78
CA SER A 16 25.46 15.71 15.98
C SER A 16 25.34 14.73 14.81
N LEU A 17 26.44 14.47 14.09
CA LEU A 17 26.51 13.45 13.03
C LEU A 17 26.31 12.04 13.59
N GLY A 18 26.90 11.75 14.76
CA GLY A 18 26.76 10.46 15.45
C GLY A 18 25.32 10.18 15.90
N CYS A 19 24.63 11.16 16.49
CA CYS A 19 23.23 11.02 16.92
C CYS A 19 22.25 10.88 15.74
N VAL A 20 22.52 11.56 14.62
CA VAL A 20 21.71 11.38 13.40
C VAL A 20 21.89 9.97 12.85
N LEU A 21 23.12 9.45 12.78
CA LEU A 21 23.37 8.07 12.34
C LEU A 21 22.81 7.01 13.31
N PHE A 22 22.86 7.26 14.63
CA PHE A 22 22.27 6.36 15.63
C PHE A 22 20.74 6.33 15.58
N SER A 23 20.09 7.40 15.14
CA SER A 23 18.64 7.44 14.91
C SER A 23 18.21 6.53 13.76
N PHE A 24 19.13 6.19 12.85
CA PHE A 24 18.96 5.24 11.75
C PHE A 24 19.47 3.83 12.07
N MET A 25 19.99 3.59 13.28
CA MET A 25 20.35 2.24 13.72
C MET A 25 19.04 1.47 13.95
N SER A 26 18.57 0.84 12.88
CA SER A 26 17.42 -0.04 12.83
C SER A 26 17.50 -1.05 13.97
N PHE A 27 16.66 -0.87 14.98
CA PHE A 27 16.35 -1.96 15.90
C PHE A 27 15.91 -3.14 15.05
N ASP A 28 16.58 -4.28 15.24
CA ASP A 28 16.33 -5.57 14.59
C ASP A 28 14.84 -5.94 14.69
N SER A 29 14.06 -5.52 13.68
CA SER A 29 12.61 -5.69 13.63
C SER A 29 12.25 -6.73 12.60
N ASN A 30 11.38 -7.68 12.96
CA ASN A 30 10.92 -8.69 12.03
C ASN A 30 9.96 -8.06 11.01
N SER A 31 10.02 -8.56 9.77
CA SER A 31 9.02 -8.21 8.76
C SER A 31 7.66 -8.81 9.13
N LEU A 32 6.57 -8.22 8.64
CA LEU A 32 5.22 -8.73 8.90
C LEU A 32 5.03 -10.18 8.45
N LYS A 33 5.61 -10.53 7.30
CA LYS A 33 5.49 -11.86 6.70
C LYS A 33 6.23 -12.91 7.52
N ASP A 34 7.47 -12.62 7.93
CA ASP A 34 8.28 -13.55 8.72
C ASP A 34 7.65 -13.78 10.09
N ALA A 35 7.23 -12.70 10.77
CA ALA A 35 6.61 -12.80 12.08
C ALA A 35 5.26 -13.55 12.04
N TYR A 36 4.51 -13.44 10.94
CA TYR A 36 3.30 -14.25 10.73
C TYR A 36 3.62 -15.73 10.52
N GLN A 37 4.63 -16.06 9.73
CA GLN A 37 5.06 -17.46 9.49
C GLN A 37 5.56 -18.15 10.77
N GLU A 38 6.17 -17.39 11.68
CA GLU A 38 6.59 -17.85 13.00
C GLU A 38 5.41 -18.01 14.00
N GLY A 39 4.19 -17.62 13.63
CA GLY A 39 3.02 -17.65 14.52
C GLY A 39 3.01 -16.55 15.58
N ASN A 40 3.82 -15.50 15.39
CA ASN A 40 4.01 -14.39 16.33
C ASN A 40 3.09 -13.18 16.05
N VAL A 41 2.22 -13.28 15.04
CA VAL A 41 1.35 -12.18 14.61
C VAL A 41 -0.04 -12.66 14.26
N GLU A 42 -1.05 -11.91 14.70
CA GLU A 42 -2.43 -12.03 14.24
C GLU A 42 -2.87 -10.71 13.60
N ILE A 43 -3.55 -10.78 12.44
CA ILE A 43 -4.02 -9.61 11.69
C ILE A 43 -5.53 -9.78 11.46
N ILE A 44 -6.31 -8.80 11.90
CA ILE A 44 -7.78 -8.85 11.91
C ILE A 44 -8.35 -7.61 11.22
N GLN A 45 -9.34 -7.80 10.36
CA GLN A 45 -10.12 -6.70 9.79
C GLN A 45 -11.06 -6.10 10.85
N ASN A 46 -10.99 -4.80 11.13
CA ASN A 46 -11.90 -4.14 12.10
C ASN A 46 -13.10 -3.47 11.44
N THR A 47 -12.89 -2.83 10.29
CA THR A 47 -13.93 -2.05 9.60
C THR A 47 -14.81 -2.89 8.68
N THR A 48 -16.07 -2.47 8.51
CA THR A 48 -17.02 -3.04 7.54
C THR A 48 -16.74 -2.56 6.12
N ALA A 49 -17.33 -3.25 5.15
CA ALA A 49 -17.41 -2.80 3.77
C ALA A 49 -17.90 -1.34 3.64
N GLY A 50 -17.40 -0.65 2.62
CA GLY A 50 -17.64 0.76 2.28
C GLY A 50 -16.86 1.77 3.12
N THR A 51 -16.00 1.32 4.04
CA THR A 51 -15.24 2.20 4.93
C THR A 51 -13.89 2.55 4.34
N VAL A 52 -13.61 3.84 4.11
CA VAL A 52 -12.33 4.29 3.53
C VAL A 52 -11.70 5.39 4.40
N PRO A 53 -10.42 5.25 4.81
CA PRO A 53 -9.62 4.03 4.74
C PRO A 53 -10.15 2.95 5.69
N HIS A 54 -9.84 1.68 5.41
CA HIS A 54 -10.08 0.59 6.34
C HIS A 54 -9.14 0.65 7.53
N VAL A 55 -9.54 0.00 8.62
CA VAL A 55 -8.70 -0.24 9.79
C VAL A 55 -8.56 -1.74 10.02
N ILE A 56 -7.33 -2.15 10.26
CA ILE A 56 -6.96 -3.49 10.70
C ILE A 56 -6.30 -3.41 12.07
N GLU A 57 -6.53 -4.42 12.90
CA GLU A 57 -5.75 -4.67 14.09
C GLU A 57 -4.60 -5.63 13.75
N ILE A 58 -3.39 -5.27 14.15
CA ILE A 58 -2.24 -6.17 14.11
C ILE A 58 -1.78 -6.38 15.55
N LYS A 59 -1.81 -7.63 15.99
CA LYS A 59 -1.37 -8.08 17.31
C LYS A 59 -0.03 -8.79 17.19
N ASN A 60 1.00 -8.22 17.78
CA ASN A 60 2.34 -8.81 17.87
C ASN A 60 2.48 -9.56 19.21
N THR A 61 2.52 -10.89 19.16
CA THR A 61 2.79 -11.77 20.31
C THR A 61 4.25 -12.23 20.38
N GLY A 62 5.07 -11.79 19.42
CA GLY A 62 6.50 -12.09 19.36
C GLY A 62 7.34 -11.31 20.36
N LYS A 63 8.61 -11.71 20.48
CA LYS A 63 9.60 -11.10 21.38
C LYS A 63 10.31 -9.87 20.79
N LYS A 64 10.21 -9.67 19.48
CA LYS A 64 10.82 -8.54 18.76
C LYS A 64 9.75 -7.55 18.30
N PRO A 65 10.09 -6.26 18.14
CA PRO A 65 9.25 -5.32 17.43
C PRO A 65 9.00 -5.77 15.99
N LEU A 66 7.81 -5.46 15.49
CA LEU A 66 7.33 -5.79 14.16
C LEU A 66 7.26 -4.51 13.32
N MET A 67 7.79 -4.56 12.11
CA MET A 67 7.61 -3.48 11.14
C MET A 67 6.54 -3.84 10.12
N VAL A 68 5.48 -3.05 10.08
CA VAL A 68 4.44 -3.10 9.06
C VAL A 68 4.79 -2.04 8.02
N GLU A 69 4.93 -2.46 6.77
CA GLU A 69 5.33 -1.57 5.68
C GLU A 69 4.16 -1.16 4.80
N THR A 70 4.23 0.08 4.30
CA THR A 70 3.32 0.60 3.29
C THR A 70 3.42 -0.24 2.01
N GLY A 71 2.27 -0.58 1.44
CA GLY A 71 2.20 -1.44 0.26
C GLY A 71 2.32 -2.94 0.58
N GLN A 72 2.36 -3.36 1.85
CA GLN A 72 2.21 -4.78 2.19
C GLN A 72 0.78 -5.23 1.86
N ILE A 73 0.62 -6.25 1.01
CA ILE A 73 -0.70 -6.82 0.70
C ILE A 73 -1.06 -7.80 1.80
N LEU A 74 -2.32 -7.78 2.21
CA LEU A 74 -2.94 -8.67 3.18
C LEU A 74 -4.13 -9.35 2.50
N THR A 75 -4.15 -10.67 2.48
CA THR A 75 -5.19 -11.44 1.79
C THR A 75 -6.11 -12.14 2.77
N SER A 76 -7.36 -12.41 2.38
CA SER A 76 -8.27 -13.25 3.17
C SER A 76 -9.10 -14.15 2.27
N ASN A 77 -9.41 -15.36 2.77
CA ASN A 77 -10.33 -16.26 2.10
C ASN A 77 -11.81 -15.91 2.36
N SER A 78 -12.05 -15.00 3.30
CA SER A 78 -13.40 -14.70 3.83
C SER A 78 -13.78 -13.22 3.74
N SER A 79 -12.83 -12.36 3.42
CA SER A 79 -12.99 -10.91 3.36
C SER A 79 -12.16 -10.41 2.19
N GLN A 80 -12.39 -9.17 1.76
CA GLN A 80 -11.54 -8.53 0.77
C GLN A 80 -10.05 -8.52 1.14
N ASP A 81 -9.23 -8.48 0.10
CA ASP A 81 -7.81 -8.19 0.21
C ASP A 81 -7.57 -6.71 0.49
N LEU A 82 -6.51 -6.41 1.23
CA LEU A 82 -6.13 -5.06 1.61
C LEU A 82 -4.67 -4.76 1.25
N VAL A 83 -4.36 -3.48 1.13
CA VAL A 83 -2.99 -2.97 1.04
C VAL A 83 -2.73 -1.97 2.17
N VAL A 84 -1.67 -2.20 2.94
CA VAL A 84 -1.31 -1.35 4.08
C VAL A 84 -0.96 0.06 3.60
N ALA A 85 -1.55 1.07 4.24
CA ALA A 85 -1.46 2.45 3.81
C ALA A 85 -0.40 3.28 4.56
N GLN A 86 0.24 2.72 5.59
CA GLN A 86 1.21 3.43 6.40
C GLN A 86 2.27 2.50 6.98
N ASN A 87 3.50 3.02 7.12
CA ASN A 87 4.53 2.35 7.90
C ASN A 87 4.16 2.42 9.39
N LYS A 88 4.23 1.30 10.10
CA LYS A 88 3.95 1.25 11.53
C LYS A 88 4.87 0.27 12.22
N LYS A 89 5.58 0.74 13.24
CA LYS A 89 6.28 -0.12 14.19
C LYS A 89 5.31 -0.54 15.29
N ILE A 90 5.23 -1.85 15.55
CA ILE A 90 4.41 -2.44 16.62
C ILE A 90 5.35 -3.10 17.61
N ASN A 91 5.29 -2.69 18.87
CA ASN A 91 6.19 -3.20 19.91
C ASN A 91 5.89 -4.68 20.22
N GLN A 92 6.82 -5.37 20.88
CA GLN A 92 6.57 -6.73 21.36
C GLN A 92 5.36 -6.80 22.31
N ASN A 93 4.61 -7.90 22.25
CA ASN A 93 3.43 -8.15 23.08
C ASN A 93 2.40 -7.00 23.09
N SER A 94 2.18 -6.38 21.94
CA SER A 94 1.26 -5.25 21.80
C SER A 94 0.39 -5.36 20.56
N SER A 95 -0.75 -4.67 20.57
CA SER A 95 -1.62 -4.49 19.41
C SER A 95 -1.53 -3.06 18.91
N ALA A 96 -1.69 -2.85 17.61
CA ALA A 96 -1.89 -1.53 17.05
C ALA A 96 -2.87 -1.57 15.88
N GLU A 97 -3.62 -0.48 15.75
CA GLU A 97 -4.40 -0.21 14.56
C GLU A 97 -3.54 0.37 13.44
N VAL A 98 -3.76 -0.17 12.24
CA VAL A 98 -3.11 0.24 11.00
C VAL A 98 -4.18 0.52 9.96
N LYS A 99 -4.00 1.61 9.21
CA LYS A 99 -4.88 1.96 8.11
C LYS A 99 -4.48 1.20 6.84
N ALA A 100 -5.47 0.79 6.08
CA ALA A 100 -5.30 0.07 4.83
C ALA A 100 -6.34 0.50 3.80
N TYR A 101 -6.05 0.28 2.53
CA TYR A 101 -7.01 0.42 1.44
C TYR A 101 -7.47 -0.96 0.97
N CYS A 102 -8.69 -1.04 0.47
CA CYS A 102 -9.16 -2.21 -0.26
C CYS A 102 -8.28 -2.43 -1.49
N PHE A 103 -7.73 -3.62 -1.64
CA PHE A 103 -6.89 -3.95 -2.79
C PHE A 103 -7.74 -4.36 -4.00
N GLN A 104 -8.83 -5.10 -3.78
CA GLN A 104 -9.72 -5.59 -4.84
C GLN A 104 -11.19 -5.25 -4.55
N PRO A 105 -11.90 -4.55 -5.48
CA PRO A 105 -13.26 -4.05 -5.23
C PRO A 105 -14.35 -5.12 -5.19
N GLU A 106 -14.06 -6.36 -5.61
CA GLU A 106 -15.07 -7.39 -5.90
C GLU A 106 -15.62 -8.09 -4.65
N GLN A 107 -14.85 -8.10 -3.56
CA GLN A 107 -15.21 -8.71 -2.30
C GLN A 107 -15.53 -7.65 -1.25
N LYS A 108 -16.39 -7.97 -0.28
CA LYS A 108 -16.74 -7.07 0.82
C LYS A 108 -15.78 -7.23 2.00
N ALA A 109 -15.48 -6.14 2.70
CA ALA A 109 -14.82 -6.23 4.00
C ALA A 109 -15.73 -6.88 5.06
N ILE A 110 -15.22 -7.90 5.75
CA ILE A 110 -15.90 -8.57 6.86
C ILE A 110 -15.12 -8.36 8.16
N PRO A 111 -15.66 -7.61 9.14
CA PRO A 111 -15.03 -7.45 10.45
C PRO A 111 -14.80 -8.79 11.15
N GLY A 112 -13.67 -8.92 11.85
CA GLY A 112 -13.26 -10.14 12.53
C GLY A 112 -12.58 -11.18 11.62
N SER A 113 -12.58 -10.97 10.31
CA SER A 113 -11.87 -11.87 9.39
C SER A 113 -10.36 -11.78 9.58
N LYS A 114 -9.72 -12.95 9.55
CA LYS A 114 -8.26 -13.07 9.58
C LYS A 114 -7.66 -12.70 8.23
N LEU A 115 -6.55 -11.98 8.30
CA LEU A 115 -5.79 -11.51 7.16
C LEU A 115 -4.39 -12.13 7.19
N ILE A 116 -3.85 -12.43 6.01
CA ILE A 116 -2.57 -13.12 5.83
C ILE A 116 -1.64 -12.20 5.05
N PRO A 117 -0.43 -11.88 5.54
CA PRO A 117 0.52 -11.09 4.78
C PRO A 117 0.99 -11.86 3.55
N SER A 118 0.84 -11.22 2.38
CA SER A 118 1.22 -11.75 1.08
C SER A 118 2.45 -11.01 0.52
N ASN A 119 2.51 -10.82 -0.78
CA ASN A 119 3.55 -10.05 -1.46
C ASN A 119 3.36 -8.54 -1.24
N LYS A 120 4.35 -7.76 -1.66
CA LYS A 120 4.24 -6.30 -1.66
C LYS A 120 3.56 -5.83 -2.95
N ALA A 121 2.76 -4.79 -2.84
CA ALA A 121 2.15 -4.09 -3.97
C ALA A 121 3.20 -3.46 -4.88
N SER A 122 2.78 -3.16 -6.12
CA SER A 122 3.60 -2.51 -7.13
C SER A 122 4.06 -1.11 -6.69
N SER A 123 5.09 -0.58 -7.36
CA SER A 123 5.60 0.77 -7.09
C SER A 123 4.53 1.83 -7.34
N GLN A 124 3.65 1.64 -8.33
CA GLN A 124 2.55 2.56 -8.65
C GLN A 124 1.55 2.67 -7.50
N ILE A 125 1.14 1.53 -6.94
CA ILE A 125 0.22 1.51 -5.78
C ILE A 125 0.89 2.16 -4.57
N LYS A 126 2.17 1.87 -4.34
CA LYS A 126 2.93 2.51 -3.25
C LYS A 126 3.04 4.03 -3.44
N GLU A 127 3.24 4.51 -4.66
CA GLU A 127 3.33 5.95 -4.96
C GLU A 127 1.97 6.64 -4.76
N VAL A 128 0.88 6.02 -5.20
CA VAL A 128 -0.49 6.51 -4.95
C VAL A 128 -0.79 6.58 -3.45
N ILE A 129 -0.41 5.56 -2.69
CA ILE A 129 -0.59 5.54 -1.22
C ILE A 129 0.30 6.59 -0.54
N LYS A 130 1.55 6.75 -0.98
CA LYS A 130 2.50 7.72 -0.41
C LYS A 130 2.00 9.16 -0.56
N ASN A 131 1.29 9.45 -1.65
CA ASN A 131 0.69 10.76 -1.92
C ASN A 131 -0.70 10.93 -1.27
N SER A 132 -1.15 9.94 -0.50
CA SER A 132 -2.44 9.94 0.17
C SER A 132 -2.40 10.61 1.55
N ASN A 133 -3.48 11.29 1.89
CA ASN A 133 -3.77 11.81 3.22
C ASN A 133 -4.85 10.97 3.89
N LEU A 134 -4.44 10.09 4.79
CA LEU A 134 -5.31 9.15 5.51
C LEU A 134 -6.32 9.79 6.47
N LEU A 135 -6.25 11.10 6.70
CA LEU A 135 -7.17 11.85 7.56
C LEU A 135 -8.21 12.63 6.75
N ASP A 136 -7.95 12.89 5.47
CA ASP A 136 -8.90 13.52 4.57
C ASP A 136 -9.73 12.45 3.86
N LYS A 137 -11.02 12.38 4.18
CA LYS A 137 -11.95 11.39 3.61
C LYS A 137 -12.02 11.45 2.08
N ASN A 138 -12.00 12.64 1.49
CA ASN A 138 -12.11 12.81 0.05
C ASN A 138 -10.81 12.35 -0.63
N ASN A 139 -9.66 12.74 -0.07
CA ASN A 139 -8.38 12.28 -0.57
C ASN A 139 -8.21 10.76 -0.43
N ALA A 140 -8.58 10.18 0.71
CA ALA A 140 -8.52 8.75 0.95
C ALA A 140 -9.45 7.97 -0.01
N THR A 141 -10.66 8.48 -0.26
CA THR A 141 -11.58 7.91 -1.26
C THR A 141 -10.96 7.99 -2.66
N GLN A 142 -10.34 9.11 -3.01
CA GLN A 142 -9.63 9.25 -4.28
C GLN A 142 -8.50 8.22 -4.44
N THR A 143 -7.69 8.05 -3.41
CA THR A 143 -6.62 7.04 -3.39
C THR A 143 -7.18 5.63 -3.53
N GLN A 144 -8.29 5.32 -2.85
CA GLN A 144 -8.97 4.03 -2.95
C GLN A 144 -9.41 3.73 -4.40
N LEU A 145 -10.00 4.72 -5.08
CA LEU A 145 -10.42 4.58 -6.48
C LEU A 145 -9.22 4.42 -7.42
N GLN A 146 -8.13 5.13 -7.20
CA GLN A 146 -6.89 4.98 -7.97
C GLN A 146 -6.29 3.58 -7.83
N ILE A 147 -6.32 3.00 -6.62
CA ILE A 147 -5.88 1.61 -6.40
C ILE A 147 -6.76 0.64 -7.18
N TRP A 148 -8.08 0.82 -7.14
CA TRP A 148 -8.99 -0.03 -7.93
C TRP A 148 -8.76 0.09 -9.43
N ILE A 149 -8.53 1.30 -9.96
CA ILE A 149 -8.20 1.48 -11.38
C ILE A 149 -6.91 0.73 -11.73
N LEU A 150 -5.87 0.81 -10.90
CA LEU A 150 -4.61 0.09 -11.13
C LEU A 150 -4.77 -1.44 -11.07
N VAL A 151 -5.57 -1.94 -10.12
CA VAL A 151 -5.74 -3.39 -9.91
C VAL A 151 -6.71 -4.01 -10.91
N SER A 152 -7.80 -3.31 -11.25
CA SER A 152 -8.80 -3.76 -12.22
C SER A 152 -8.49 -3.33 -13.66
N GLN A 153 -7.36 -2.64 -13.88
CA GLN A 153 -6.94 -2.16 -15.21
C GLN A 153 -8.01 -1.28 -15.85
N ASP A 154 -8.53 -0.34 -15.07
CA ASP A 154 -9.61 0.59 -15.45
C ASP A 154 -11.00 -0.05 -15.65
N ASN A 155 -11.17 -1.33 -15.32
CA ASN A 155 -12.45 -2.06 -15.41
C ASN A 155 -13.07 -2.31 -14.02
N VAL A 156 -13.28 -1.25 -13.25
CA VAL A 156 -13.85 -1.34 -11.89
C VAL A 156 -15.32 -1.75 -11.96
N ASN A 157 -15.67 -2.92 -11.41
CA ASN A 157 -17.07 -3.33 -11.26
C ASN A 157 -17.72 -2.62 -10.06
N LEU A 158 -18.63 -1.69 -10.35
CA LEU A 158 -19.35 -0.90 -9.34
C LEU A 158 -20.56 -1.62 -8.73
N ASN A 159 -21.01 -2.73 -9.31
CA ASN A 159 -22.28 -3.36 -8.96
C ASN A 159 -22.14 -4.47 -7.91
N SER A 160 -20.95 -4.66 -7.34
CA SER A 160 -20.67 -5.72 -6.38
C SER A 160 -19.61 -5.33 -5.36
N GLY A 161 -19.46 -6.17 -4.34
CA GLY A 161 -18.32 -6.12 -3.43
C GLY A 161 -18.22 -4.83 -2.61
N GLU A 162 -17.00 -4.34 -2.51
CA GLU A 162 -16.64 -3.11 -1.80
C GLU A 162 -17.13 -1.86 -2.53
N ALA A 163 -17.21 -1.88 -3.87
CA ALA A 163 -17.61 -0.71 -4.64
C ALA A 163 -19.07 -0.32 -4.39
N ILE A 164 -20.00 -1.28 -4.41
CA ILE A 164 -21.40 -1.01 -4.07
C ILE A 164 -21.55 -0.63 -2.58
N ALA A 165 -20.79 -1.27 -1.70
CA ALA A 165 -20.81 -0.95 -0.26
C ALA A 165 -20.28 0.46 0.02
N LEU A 166 -19.28 0.93 -0.73
CA LEU A 166 -18.77 2.29 -0.66
C LEU A 166 -19.85 3.29 -1.03
N MET A 167 -20.58 3.04 -2.13
CA MET A 167 -21.66 3.91 -2.57
C MET A 167 -22.79 3.98 -1.53
N GLU A 168 -23.21 2.84 -0.98
CA GLU A 168 -24.21 2.75 0.08
C GLU A 168 -23.77 3.51 1.34
N LYS A 169 -22.53 3.30 1.79
CA LYS A 169 -21.96 3.92 3.00
C LYS A 169 -21.79 5.43 2.86
N GLN A 170 -21.49 5.91 1.66
CA GLN A 170 -21.29 7.33 1.38
C GLN A 170 -22.56 8.03 0.87
N GLU A 171 -23.67 7.30 0.71
CA GLU A 171 -24.94 7.81 0.18
C GLU A 171 -24.80 8.50 -1.19
N ILE A 172 -23.94 7.94 -2.05
CA ILE A 172 -23.66 8.47 -3.40
C ILE A 172 -24.27 7.60 -4.49
N THR A 173 -24.62 8.23 -5.61
CA THR A 173 -25.23 7.57 -6.77
C THR A 173 -24.18 6.94 -7.68
N SER A 174 -24.61 6.01 -8.56
CA SER A 174 -23.73 5.42 -9.59
C SER A 174 -23.12 6.49 -10.51
N ALA A 175 -23.87 7.54 -10.84
CA ALA A 175 -23.36 8.64 -11.65
C ALA A 175 -22.22 9.39 -10.94
N LYS A 176 -22.35 9.61 -9.62
CA LYS A 176 -21.34 10.30 -8.82
C LYS A 176 -20.05 9.48 -8.71
N ILE A 177 -20.15 8.17 -8.43
CA ILE A 177 -18.94 7.34 -8.34
C ILE A 177 -18.25 7.18 -9.71
N LEU A 178 -18.99 7.15 -10.82
CA LEU A 178 -18.43 7.14 -12.18
C LEU A 178 -17.65 8.42 -12.48
N GLN A 179 -18.15 9.57 -12.03
CA GLN A 179 -17.43 10.84 -12.11
C GLN A 179 -16.15 10.78 -11.27
N GLU A 180 -16.22 10.30 -10.03
CA GLU A 180 -15.04 10.21 -9.15
C GLU A 180 -13.99 9.23 -9.68
N LEU A 181 -14.40 8.13 -10.31
CA LEU A 181 -13.50 7.22 -11.02
C LEU A 181 -12.82 7.93 -12.21
N SER A 182 -13.57 8.74 -12.97
CA SER A 182 -12.98 9.52 -14.06
C SER A 182 -11.96 10.54 -13.53
N ASP A 183 -12.27 11.22 -12.42
CA ASP A 183 -11.34 12.15 -11.78
C ASP A 183 -10.12 11.42 -11.20
N ALA A 184 -10.31 10.23 -10.63
CA ALA A 184 -9.25 9.35 -10.13
C ALA A 184 -8.30 8.93 -11.24
N ARG A 185 -8.83 8.55 -12.39
CA ARG A 185 -8.06 8.22 -13.60
C ARG A 185 -7.21 9.40 -14.05
N ASN A 186 -7.81 10.58 -14.16
CA ASN A 186 -7.11 11.80 -14.58
C ASN A 186 -5.98 12.18 -13.63
N ASN A 187 -6.23 12.05 -12.31
CA ASN A 187 -5.21 12.30 -11.30
C ASN A 187 -4.11 11.24 -11.34
N LEU A 188 -4.44 9.97 -11.56
CA LEU A 188 -3.48 8.87 -11.66
C LEU A 188 -2.52 9.06 -12.85
N ILE A 189 -3.07 9.43 -14.02
CA ILE A 189 -2.32 9.79 -15.23
C ILE A 189 -1.28 10.88 -14.93
N LYS A 190 -1.69 11.93 -14.20
CA LYS A 190 -0.79 13.02 -13.82
C LYS A 190 0.26 12.58 -12.79
N THR A 191 -0.16 11.88 -11.73
CA THR A 191 0.72 11.45 -10.64
C THR A 191 1.79 10.48 -11.12
N LEU A 192 1.44 9.55 -12.02
CA LEU A 192 2.37 8.56 -12.54
C LEU A 192 3.07 9.01 -13.83
N ASN A 193 2.68 10.16 -14.40
CA ASN A 193 3.15 10.67 -15.67
C ASN A 193 3.04 9.63 -16.81
N ILE A 194 1.85 9.02 -16.94
CA ILE A 194 1.53 7.97 -17.93
C ILE A 194 0.40 8.42 -18.85
N THR A 195 0.21 7.77 -19.99
CA THR A 195 -0.94 8.02 -20.88
C THR A 195 -2.14 7.13 -20.55
N THR A 196 -3.32 7.47 -21.10
CA THR A 196 -4.51 6.60 -21.04
C THR A 196 -4.28 5.25 -21.71
N GLU A 197 -3.44 5.23 -22.74
CA GLU A 197 -3.10 4.00 -23.47
C GLU A 197 -2.15 3.12 -22.64
N ASP A 198 -1.20 3.71 -21.92
CA ASP A 198 -0.35 2.98 -20.97
C ASP A 198 -1.19 2.34 -19.86
N LEU A 199 -2.20 3.05 -19.34
CA LEU A 199 -3.11 2.54 -18.33
C LEU A 199 -3.89 1.30 -18.81
N LYS A 200 -4.38 1.32 -20.06
CA LYS A 200 -5.10 0.18 -20.66
C LYS A 200 -4.17 -0.98 -20.99
N ASN A 201 -2.96 -0.70 -21.45
CA ASN A 201 -1.98 -1.72 -21.82
C ASN A 201 -1.30 -2.38 -20.62
N MET A 202 -1.41 -1.79 -19.42
CA MET A 202 -1.15 -2.52 -18.17
C MET A 202 -2.08 -3.73 -17.99
N GLY A 203 -3.20 -3.82 -18.73
CA GLY A 203 -4.16 -4.90 -18.63
C GLY A 203 -4.19 -5.97 -19.72
N ASN A 204 -3.62 -5.72 -20.90
CA ASN A 204 -3.77 -6.61 -22.06
C ASN A 204 -2.87 -7.87 -22.07
N ASN A 205 -2.15 -8.19 -20.99
CA ASN A 205 -1.26 -9.36 -20.90
C ASN A 205 -1.73 -10.47 -19.94
N SER A 206 -2.97 -10.43 -19.47
CA SER A 206 -3.45 -11.34 -18.41
C SER A 206 -4.72 -12.07 -18.83
N THR A 207 -4.55 -13.09 -19.65
CA THR A 207 -5.50 -14.21 -19.73
C THR A 207 -4.70 -15.51 -19.77
N SER A 208 -4.19 -15.93 -18.61
CA SER A 208 -4.14 -17.34 -18.19
C SER A 208 -3.16 -17.55 -17.02
N ASN A 209 -3.70 -18.09 -15.93
CA ASN A 209 -3.01 -18.66 -14.77
C ASN A 209 -2.27 -17.65 -13.86
N ILE A 210 -2.99 -17.29 -12.79
CA ILE A 210 -2.69 -16.33 -11.71
C ILE A 210 -1.31 -16.51 -11.03
N LEU A 211 -0.62 -17.65 -11.19
CA LEU A 211 0.75 -17.84 -10.69
C LEU A 211 1.86 -17.53 -11.73
N ASN A 212 1.56 -17.58 -13.03
CA ASN A 212 2.43 -17.06 -14.09
C ASN A 212 2.16 -15.57 -14.37
N GLU A 213 1.00 -15.04 -13.99
CA GLU A 213 0.60 -13.64 -14.25
C GLU A 213 1.41 -12.62 -13.46
N LEU A 214 1.83 -12.90 -12.22
CA LEU A 214 2.74 -11.99 -11.51
C LEU A 214 4.13 -11.91 -12.15
N TYR A 215 4.63 -13.01 -12.71
CA TYR A 215 5.90 -13.04 -13.43
C TYR A 215 5.82 -12.32 -14.79
N ASN A 216 4.68 -12.41 -15.48
CA ASN A 216 4.43 -11.77 -16.77
C ASN A 216 4.12 -10.26 -16.65
N VAL A 217 3.45 -9.82 -15.57
CA VAL A 217 3.26 -8.39 -15.27
C VAL A 217 4.62 -7.73 -14.94
N ILE A 218 5.48 -8.43 -14.22
CA ILE A 218 6.84 -7.95 -13.91
C ILE A 218 7.74 -7.93 -15.16
N THR A 219 7.70 -8.95 -16.01
CA THR A 219 8.50 -8.99 -17.24
C THR A 219 7.98 -8.06 -18.33
N GLY A 220 6.66 -7.86 -18.44
CA GLY A 220 6.05 -6.83 -19.28
C GLY A 220 6.47 -5.42 -18.87
N PHE A 221 6.57 -5.16 -17.56
CA PHE A 221 7.09 -3.91 -17.01
C PHE A 221 8.60 -3.71 -17.22
N ILE A 222 9.42 -4.77 -17.07
CA ILE A 222 10.87 -4.71 -17.35
C ILE A 222 11.13 -4.42 -18.84
N ASN A 223 10.37 -5.04 -19.74
CA ASN A 223 10.49 -4.79 -21.19
C ASN A 223 9.98 -3.39 -21.57
N TRP A 224 8.94 -2.88 -20.91
CA TRP A 224 8.48 -1.50 -21.08
C TRP A 224 9.51 -0.47 -20.60
N ILE A 225 10.13 -0.66 -19.42
CA ILE A 225 11.23 0.22 -18.96
C ILE A 225 12.39 0.20 -19.96
N LYS A 226 12.77 -0.98 -20.47
CA LYS A 226 13.85 -1.10 -21.46
C LYS A 226 13.55 -0.33 -22.74
N ASN A 227 12.30 -0.40 -23.23
CA ASN A 227 11.87 0.28 -24.45
C ASN A 227 11.66 1.79 -24.27
N SER A 228 11.09 2.25 -23.15
CA SER A 228 10.81 3.67 -22.90
C SER A 228 12.05 4.47 -22.48
N PHE A 229 13.09 3.81 -21.95
CA PHE A 229 14.35 4.45 -21.57
C PHE A 229 15.55 4.08 -22.48
N GLY A 230 15.32 3.33 -23.57
CA GLY A 230 16.35 3.01 -24.56
C GLY A 230 17.51 2.14 -24.05
N ILE A 231 17.30 1.36 -22.99
CA ILE A 231 18.36 0.55 -22.38
C ILE A 231 18.47 -0.77 -23.14
N GLN A 232 19.40 -0.85 -24.11
CA GLN A 232 19.81 -2.10 -24.76
C GLN A 232 20.90 -2.78 -23.92
N THR A 233 20.72 -4.06 -23.60
CA THR A 233 21.82 -4.94 -23.15
C THR A 233 22.46 -5.63 -24.36
N ILE A 234 23.79 -5.63 -24.39
CA ILE A 234 24.64 -6.51 -25.20
C ILE A 234 24.33 -7.97 -24.85
#